data_AF-A0A0F3P7X4-F1
#
_entry.id   AF-A0A0F3P7X4-F1
#
_cell.length_a   1.000
_cell.length_b   1.000
_cell.length_c   1.000
_cell.angle_alpha   90.00
_cell.angle_beta   90.00
_cell.angle_gamma   90.00
#
_symmetry.space_group_name_H-M   'P 1'
#
loop_
_entity.id
_entity.type
_entity.pdbx_description
1 polymer ?
#
loop_
_entity_poly.entity_id
_entity_poly.type
_entity_poly.pdbx_seq_one_letter_code
_entity_poly.pdbx_strand_id
1 'polypeptide(L)' 'MDEVNLKIKERKMRTRRLIEMGGLVAKAKLDHLPTNTLFGAIVSLDLFRNWLR' A
#
# COMPACT_ATOMS: atom_id res chain seq x y z
N MET A 1 -4.02 22.26 18.95
CA MET A 1 -3.71 20.92 19.53
C MET A 1 -4.21 19.80 18.61
N ASP A 2 -5.43 19.91 18.08
CA ASP A 2 -6.08 18.83 17.32
C ASP A 2 -5.49 18.56 15.94
N GLU A 3 -5.08 19.61 15.19
CA GLU A 3 -4.47 19.43 13.87
C GLU A 3 -3.14 18.66 13.92
N VAL A 4 -2.33 18.90 14.95
CA VAL A 4 -1.04 18.19 15.14
C VAL A 4 -1.30 16.73 15.45
N ASN A 5 -2.27 16.44 16.33
CA ASN A 5 -2.69 15.08 16.65
C ASN A 5 -3.29 14.35 15.44
N LEU A 6 -4.04 15.05 14.59
CA LEU A 6 -4.60 14.53 13.35
C LEU A 6 -3.48 14.14 12.37
N LYS A 7 -2.52 15.03 12.12
CA LYS A 7 -1.35 14.76 11.25
C LYS A 7 -0.52 13.57 11.74
N ILE A 8 -0.37 13.41 13.06
CA ILE A 8 0.33 12.26 13.65
C ILE A 8 -0.46 10.96 13.39
N LYS A 9 -1.79 10.97 13.58
CA LYS A 9 -2.64 9.80 13.30
C LYS A 9 -2.59 9.40 11.82
N GLU A 10 -2.65 10.37 10.91
CA GLU A 10 -2.53 10.14 9.47
C GLU A 10 -1.19 9.50 9.10
N ARG A 11 -0.08 10.04 9.64
CA ARG A 11 1.25 9.45 9.43
C ARG A 11 1.34 8.02 9.95
N LYS A 12 0.85 7.76 11.17
CA LYS A 12 0.83 6.40 11.74
C LYS A 12 -0.01 5.44 10.89
N MET A 13 -1.16 5.89 10.40
CA MET A 13 -2.01 5.09 9.51
C MET A 13 -1.30 4.80 8.19
N ARG A 14 -0.67 5.81 7.57
CA ARG A 14 0.09 5.65 6.33
C ARG A 14 1.25 4.67 6.50
N THR A 15 2.06 4.82 7.55
CA THR A 15 3.18 3.91 7.83
C THR A 15 2.70 2.48 8.04
N ARG A 16 1.60 2.28 8.78
CA ARG A 16 1.03 0.94 9.01
C ARG A 16 0.61 0.27 7.69
N ARG A 17 -0.12 0.99 6.83
CA ARG A 17 -0.52 0.49 5.51
C ARG A 17 0.70 0.11 4.66
N LEU A 18 1.75 0.92 4.68
CA LEU A 18 3.00 0.60 3.96
C LEU A 18 3.67 -0.66 4.50
N ILE A 19 3.71 -0.87 5.82
CA ILE A 19 4.25 -2.09 6.44
C ILE A 19 3.40 -3.31 6.07
N GLU A 20 2.07 -3.20 6.13
CA GLU A 20 1.16 -4.29 5.78
C GLU A 20 1.34 -4.70 4.31
N MET A 21 1.33 -3.74 3.38
CA MET A 21 1.56 -4.00 1.96
C MET A 21 2.97 -4.58 1.70
N GLY A 22 4.00 -4.01 2.31
CA GLY A 22 5.37 -4.51 2.17
C GLY A 22 5.51 -5.94 2.69
N GLY A 23 4.86 -6.27 3.83
CA GLY A 23 4.80 -7.61 4.37
C GLY A 23 4.12 -8.61 3.44
N LEU A 24 3.05 -8.20 2.76
CA LEU A 24 2.37 -9.02 1.75
C LEU A 24 3.26 -9.30 0.54
N VAL A 25 3.95 -8.28 0.02
CA VAL A 25 4.90 -8.42 -1.10
C VAL A 25 6.02 -9.39 -0.75
N ALA A 26 6.64 -9.23 0.43
CA ALA A 26 7.69 -10.12 0.90
C ALA A 26 7.19 -11.56 1.12
N LYS A 27 5.99 -11.73 1.69
CA LYS A 27 5.39 -13.05 1.91
C LYS A 27 5.11 -13.79 0.60
N ALA A 28 4.74 -13.05 -0.45
CA ALA A 28 4.56 -13.58 -1.80
C ALA A 28 5.89 -13.80 -2.54
N LYS A 29 7.04 -13.49 -1.92
CA LYS A 29 8.38 -13.53 -2.52
C LYS A 29 8.49 -12.67 -3.77
N LEU A 30 7.77 -11.54 -3.81
CA LEU A 30 7.76 -10.60 -4.94
C LEU A 30 8.68 -9.40 -4.73
N ASP A 31 9.36 -9.33 -3.58
CA ASP A 31 10.26 -8.25 -3.16
C ASP A 31 11.51 -8.10 -4.03
N HIS A 32 11.85 -9.14 -4.81
CA HIS A 32 12.90 -9.09 -5.82
C HIS A 32 12.48 -8.38 -7.12
N LEU A 33 11.17 -8.14 -7.33
CA LEU A 33 10.68 -7.52 -8.55
C LEU A 33 10.94 -6.00 -8.54
N PRO A 34 11.18 -5.39 -9.71
CA PRO A 34 11.31 -3.94 -9.82
C PRO A 34 10.06 -3.23 -9.29
N THR A 35 10.25 -2.07 -8.67
CA THR A 35 9.15 -1.26 -8.11
C THR A 35 8.06 -0.96 -9.14
N ASN A 36 8.43 -0.71 -10.40
CA ASN A 36 7.47 -0.43 -11.48
C ASN A 36 6.59 -1.65 -11.81
N THR A 37 7.13 -2.86 -11.73
CA THR A 37 6.38 -4.11 -11.93
C THR A 37 5.38 -4.31 -10.80
N LEU A 38 5.80 -4.11 -9.55
CA LEU A 38 4.92 -4.20 -8.38
C LEU A 38 3.81 -3.13 -8.45
N PHE A 39 4.17 -1.91 -8.84
CA PHE A 39 3.22 -0.82 -9.02
C PHE A 39 2.18 -1.14 -10.10
N GLY A 40 2.61 -1.61 -11.28
CA GLY A 40 1.70 -2.00 -12.36
C GLY A 40 0.75 -3.12 -11.95
N ALA A 41 1.23 -4.11 -11.20
CA ALA A 41 0.41 -5.20 -10.68
C ALA A 41 -0.68 -4.70 -9.70
N ILE A 42 -0.31 -3.82 -8.77
CA ILE A 42 -1.26 -3.23 -7.81
C ILE A 42 -2.32 -2.38 -8.52
N VAL A 43 -1.90 -1.51 -9.45
CA VAL A 43 -2.83 -0.68 -10.24
C VAL A 43 -3.80 -1.55 -11.05
N SER A 44 -3.30 -2.63 -11.65
CA SER A 44 -4.13 -3.58 -12.41
C SER A 44 -5.18 -4.25 -11.53
N LEU A 45 -4.83 -4.63 -10.29
CA LEU A 45 -5.77 -5.20 -9.32
C LEU A 45 -6.86 -4.20 -8.90
N ASP A 46 -6.48 -2.94 -8.62
CA ASP A 46 -7.45 -1.91 -8.26
C ASP A 46 -8.41 -1.60 -9.43
N LEU A 47 -7.90 -1.54 -10.66
CA LEU A 47 -8.71 -1.34 -11.86
C LEU A 47 -9.69 -2.50 -12.08
N PHE A 48 -9.20 -3.73 -11.99
CA PHE A 48 -10.02 -4.93 -12.12
C PHE A 48 -11.10 -4.99 -11.02
N ARG A 49 -10.75 -4.67 -9.77
CA ARG A 49 -11.70 -4.60 -8.66
C ARG A 49 -12.78 -3.54 -8.89
N ASN A 50 -12.42 -2.37 -9.41
CA ASN A 50 -13.38 -1.31 -9.69
C ASN A 50 -14.33 -1.68 -10.84
N TRP A 51 -13.89 -2.52 -11.77
CA TRP A 51 -14.72 -3.07 -12.85
C TRP A 51 -15.74 -4.12 -12.39
N LEU A 52 -15.47 -4.81 -11.28
CA LEU A 52 -16.36 -5.81 -10.69
C LEU A 52 -17.42 -5.21 -9.74
N ARG A 53 -17.34 -3.91 -9.44
CA ARG A 53 -18.28 -3.19 -8.58
C ARG A 53 -19.27 -2.39 -9.39
#